data_AF-A0A8C3T338-F1
#
_entry.id   AF-A0A8C3T338-F1
#
_cell.length_a   1.000
_cell.length_b   1.000
_cell.length_c   1.000
_cell.angle_alpha   90.00
_cell.angle_beta   90.00
_cell.angle_gamma   90.00
#
_symmetry.space_group_name_H-M   'P 1'
#
loop_
_entity.id
_entity.type
_entity.pdbx_description
1 polymer ?
#
loop_
_entity_poly.entity_id
_entity_poly.type
_entity_poly.pdbx_seq_one_letter_code
_entity_poly.pdbx_strand_id
1 'polypeptide(L)'
;DWTVLLPNNVGQRLVSVLVGEPLTIDCLLDKTLALQHMNYSLTWYKSGRKIPVTQVKLSRIHQHENLLWFMPAILEDSGSYECECNLIDNERFLSRNDDLRIISANVNDSGNYSCKMTYNYMGKEYNISRNIYVTVIGKSRFYSSVHLKDSLPDGYLFSTVTLNITEVKQEDYGHPFVCHAGEVAAYIALRRPGQAFRYLIGGLLAPVFVIVVAMLIYKYFKVDIVLWYRKSCRPFLSKEVSDGKIYDAYVLYPKINKVDCIYTSDNFVLTLLPEVLERQCGYNLFILGRDDLPGKAVVNVVDETIKQSRRLIIVLVPESSSLLEDIFEQQLAVYNALVQDGIKVILIELDKIKDYTNMPESIKYIKQKHGAIKWKGDFTEKSYSANTKFWKNVRYRMPPRCPTSSELHLLPTALNTFQTTER
;
A
#
# COMPACT_ATOMS: atom_id res chain seq x y z
N ASP A 1 -9.52 -22.73 -27.49
CA ASP A 1 -8.27 -22.80 -26.70
C ASP A 1 -7.14 -22.08 -27.40
N TRP A 2 -6.36 -21.38 -26.60
CA TRP A 2 -5.53 -20.23 -26.95
C TRP A 2 -4.24 -20.64 -27.68
N THR A 3 -3.95 -20.01 -28.82
CA THR A 3 -2.63 -20.09 -29.47
C THR A 3 -1.88 -18.79 -29.21
N VAL A 4 -0.87 -18.89 -28.35
CA VAL A 4 0.10 -17.82 -28.07
C VAL A 4 1.15 -17.86 -29.17
N LEU A 5 1.24 -16.80 -29.96
CA LEU A 5 2.35 -16.57 -30.89
C LEU A 5 3.26 -15.49 -30.30
N LEU A 6 4.50 -15.86 -29.99
CA LEU A 6 5.60 -14.93 -29.78
C LEU A 6 6.83 -15.39 -30.57
N PRO A 7 7.68 -14.44 -30.98
CA PRO A 7 8.34 -14.47 -32.28
C PRO A 7 9.77 -14.99 -32.14
N ASN A 8 10.14 -15.96 -32.97
CA ASN A 8 11.50 -16.18 -33.42
C ASN A 8 11.43 -17.01 -34.71
N ASN A 9 12.01 -16.47 -35.78
CA ASN A 9 12.07 -17.07 -37.11
C ASN A 9 12.60 -18.51 -37.09
N VAL A 10 11.70 -19.49 -37.16
CA VAL A 10 11.85 -20.75 -37.92
C VAL A 10 10.44 -21.13 -38.32
N GLY A 11 10.11 -21.14 -39.62
CA GLY A 11 8.79 -21.56 -40.09
C GLY A 11 8.51 -23.00 -39.69
N GLN A 12 7.77 -23.21 -38.60
CA GLN A 12 7.30 -24.54 -38.22
C GLN A 12 6.10 -24.91 -39.09
N ARG A 13 6.29 -25.88 -39.98
CA ARG A 13 5.22 -26.42 -40.82
C ARG A 13 4.71 -27.73 -40.23
N LEU A 14 3.42 -27.80 -39.96
CA LEU A 14 2.76 -29.03 -39.55
C LEU A 14 2.41 -29.86 -40.80
N VAL A 15 2.88 -31.10 -40.85
CA VAL A 15 2.54 -32.07 -41.90
C VAL A 15 1.88 -33.27 -41.23
N SER A 16 0.74 -33.70 -41.75
CA SER A 16 0.00 -34.87 -41.24
C SER A 16 -0.17 -35.90 -42.36
N VAL A 17 0.04 -37.17 -42.03
CA VAL A 17 -0.11 -38.31 -42.94
C VAL A 17 -0.78 -39.45 -42.17
N LEU A 18 -1.57 -40.26 -42.86
CA LEU A 18 -2.17 -41.46 -42.28
C LEU A 18 -1.09 -42.53 -42.06
N VAL A 19 -1.21 -43.28 -40.96
CA VAL A 19 -0.27 -44.36 -40.64
C VAL A 19 -0.30 -45.42 -41.75
N GLY A 20 0.87 -45.80 -42.26
CA GLY A 20 1.02 -46.77 -43.34
C GLY A 20 1.15 -46.15 -44.74
N GLU A 21 0.84 -44.87 -44.92
CA GLU A 21 1.00 -44.16 -46.20
C GLU A 21 2.44 -43.62 -46.37
N PRO A 22 2.92 -43.49 -47.62
CA PRO A 22 4.19 -42.84 -47.90
C PRO A 22 4.09 -41.32 -47.71
N LEU A 23 5.14 -40.71 -47.18
CA LEU A 23 5.23 -39.25 -47.00
C LEU A 23 6.55 -38.71 -47.55
N THR A 24 6.47 -37.59 -48.27
CA THR A 24 7.63 -36.78 -48.66
C THR A 24 7.52 -35.38 -48.07
N ILE A 25 8.63 -34.89 -47.54
CA ILE A 25 8.74 -33.53 -47.01
C ILE A 25 9.84 -32.80 -47.76
N ASP A 26 9.48 -31.70 -48.40
CA ASP A 26 10.43 -30.81 -49.08
C ASP A 26 10.84 -29.65 -48.16
N CYS A 27 12.14 -29.51 -47.92
CA CYS A 27 12.71 -28.40 -47.15
C CYS A 27 12.59 -27.05 -47.88
N LEU A 28 12.49 -27.03 -49.21
CA LEU A 28 12.62 -25.84 -50.05
C LEU A 28 11.29 -25.27 -50.56
N LEU A 29 10.14 -25.80 -50.15
CA LEU A 29 8.84 -25.43 -50.72
C LEU A 29 8.48 -23.93 -50.58
N ASP A 30 9.14 -23.19 -49.68
CA ASP A 30 9.00 -21.74 -49.46
C ASP A 30 10.19 -20.90 -49.98
N LYS A 31 11.28 -21.57 -50.39
CA LYS A 31 12.56 -20.96 -50.83
C LYS A 31 12.83 -21.16 -52.33
N THR A 32 11.87 -21.68 -53.08
CA THR A 32 11.98 -22.03 -54.50
C THR A 32 12.50 -20.88 -55.37
N LEU A 33 12.19 -19.62 -55.05
CA LEU A 33 12.73 -18.47 -55.79
C LEU A 33 14.17 -18.07 -55.42
N ALA A 34 14.68 -18.44 -54.24
CA ALA A 34 15.98 -17.97 -53.75
C ALA A 34 17.15 -18.94 -53.95
N LEU A 35 16.89 -20.25 -54.09
CA LEU A 35 17.94 -21.29 -54.08
C LEU A 35 18.07 -22.10 -55.40
N GLN A 36 17.23 -21.83 -56.40
CA GLN A 36 17.20 -22.58 -57.68
C GLN A 36 18.51 -22.57 -58.50
N HIS A 37 19.42 -21.63 -58.24
CA HIS A 37 20.72 -21.53 -58.94
C HIS A 37 21.92 -21.46 -57.99
N MET A 38 21.71 -21.79 -56.71
CA MET A 38 22.78 -21.83 -55.72
C MET A 38 23.32 -23.24 -55.60
N ASN A 39 24.64 -23.38 -55.49
CA ASN A 39 25.22 -24.64 -55.07
C ASN A 39 25.09 -24.72 -53.54
N TYR A 40 24.18 -25.56 -53.04
CA TYR A 40 23.94 -25.74 -51.60
C TYR A 40 23.98 -27.22 -51.25
N SER A 41 24.45 -27.52 -50.05
CA SER A 41 24.31 -28.84 -49.43
C SER A 41 23.19 -28.78 -48.41
N LEU A 42 22.32 -29.78 -48.45
CA LEU A 42 21.17 -29.90 -47.57
C LEU A 42 21.26 -31.18 -46.77
N THR A 43 21.05 -31.08 -45.46
CA THR A 43 21.07 -32.24 -44.56
C THR A 43 19.88 -32.20 -43.62
N TRP A 44 19.14 -33.32 -43.55
CA TRP A 44 18.04 -33.52 -42.61
C TRP A 44 18.49 -34.16 -41.30
N TYR A 45 17.90 -33.68 -40.21
CA TYR A 45 18.09 -34.19 -38.86
C TYR A 45 16.74 -34.42 -38.19
N LYS A 46 16.65 -35.43 -37.32
CA LYS A 46 15.54 -35.54 -36.36
C LYS A 46 15.91 -34.70 -35.15
N SER A 47 15.10 -33.69 -34.84
CA SER A 47 15.35 -32.72 -33.77
C SER A 47 15.67 -33.46 -32.45
N GLY A 48 16.79 -33.10 -31.81
CA GLY A 48 17.35 -33.79 -30.63
C GLY A 48 18.40 -34.87 -30.92
N ARG A 49 18.64 -35.24 -32.19
CA ARG A 49 19.75 -36.12 -32.60
C ARG A 49 20.74 -35.36 -33.49
N LYS A 50 22.04 -35.50 -33.21
CA LYS A 50 23.12 -34.89 -34.03
C LYS A 50 23.52 -35.71 -35.26
N ILE A 51 22.93 -36.89 -35.44
CA ILE A 51 23.25 -37.79 -36.55
C ILE A 51 22.29 -37.49 -37.70
N PRO A 52 22.79 -37.22 -38.92
CA PRO A 52 21.94 -36.93 -40.07
C PRO A 52 21.11 -38.14 -40.46
N VAL A 53 19.95 -37.90 -41.08
CA VAL A 53 19.13 -38.96 -41.66
C VAL A 53 19.93 -39.64 -42.78
N THR A 54 19.87 -40.97 -42.82
CA THR A 54 20.57 -41.79 -43.80
C THR A 54 20.20 -41.40 -45.24
N GLN A 55 21.17 -41.43 -46.14
CA GLN A 55 20.97 -41.22 -47.59
C GLN A 55 20.72 -42.54 -48.34
N VAL A 56 20.73 -43.67 -47.62
CA VAL A 56 20.56 -45.00 -48.22
C VAL A 56 19.09 -45.19 -48.63
N LYS A 57 18.81 -45.25 -49.93
CA LYS A 57 17.46 -45.37 -50.51
C LYS A 57 16.66 -46.59 -50.02
N LEU A 58 17.33 -47.63 -49.52
CA LEU A 58 16.70 -48.84 -48.96
C LEU A 58 16.20 -48.66 -47.52
N SER A 59 16.56 -47.57 -46.85
CA SER A 59 16.10 -47.30 -45.49
C SER A 59 14.68 -46.74 -45.51
N ARG A 60 13.82 -47.21 -44.60
CA ARG A 60 12.42 -46.78 -44.46
C ARG A 60 12.27 -45.26 -44.35
N ILE A 61 13.18 -44.62 -43.61
CA ILE A 61 13.35 -43.17 -43.57
C ILE A 61 14.71 -42.86 -44.17
N HIS A 62 14.73 -42.07 -45.23
CA HIS A 62 15.96 -41.63 -45.86
C HIS A 62 15.80 -40.24 -46.48
N GLN A 63 16.91 -39.55 -46.66
CA GLN A 63 16.95 -38.29 -47.39
C GLN A 63 17.51 -38.50 -48.80
N HIS A 64 16.94 -37.81 -49.78
CA HIS A 64 17.43 -37.79 -51.15
C HIS A 64 17.21 -36.39 -51.72
N GLU A 65 18.27 -35.75 -52.20
CA GLU A 65 18.26 -34.35 -52.65
C GLU A 65 17.73 -33.42 -51.54
N ASN A 66 16.66 -32.66 -51.79
CA ASN A 66 15.99 -31.78 -50.82
C ASN A 66 14.85 -32.46 -50.05
N LEU A 67 14.55 -33.72 -50.35
CA LEU A 67 13.38 -34.43 -49.85
C LEU A 67 13.74 -35.39 -48.72
N LEU A 68 12.90 -35.40 -47.69
CA LEU A 68 12.87 -36.43 -46.66
C LEU A 68 11.73 -37.42 -46.95
N TRP A 69 12.07 -38.70 -47.06
CA TRP A 69 11.15 -39.77 -47.43
C TRP A 69 10.81 -40.64 -46.23
N PHE A 70 9.53 -41.04 -46.13
CA PHE A 70 9.01 -42.03 -45.20
C PHE A 70 8.25 -43.10 -45.99
N MET A 71 8.73 -44.34 -45.96
CA MET A 71 8.23 -45.44 -46.80
C MET A 71 8.10 -46.75 -46.01
N PRO A 72 7.04 -47.00 -45.23
CA PRO A 72 5.91 -46.12 -44.92
C PRO A 72 6.10 -45.28 -43.63
N ALA A 73 5.23 -44.30 -43.41
CA ALA A 73 5.17 -43.53 -42.16
C ALA A 73 4.48 -44.30 -41.03
N ILE A 74 5.09 -44.30 -39.83
CA ILE A 74 4.52 -44.91 -38.62
C ILE A 74 4.37 -43.89 -37.49
N LEU A 75 3.54 -44.20 -36.49
CA LEU A 75 3.24 -43.28 -35.40
C LEU A 75 4.50 -42.82 -34.63
N GLU A 76 5.49 -43.71 -34.48
CA GLU A 76 6.77 -43.43 -33.80
C GLU A 76 7.68 -42.44 -34.55
N ASP A 77 7.41 -42.21 -35.83
CA ASP A 77 8.14 -41.23 -36.62
C ASP A 77 7.78 -39.80 -36.23
N SER A 78 6.63 -39.61 -35.56
CA SER A 78 6.15 -38.31 -35.09
C SER A 78 7.25 -37.57 -34.32
N GLY A 79 7.44 -36.31 -34.67
CA GLY A 79 8.47 -35.47 -34.06
C GLY A 79 8.86 -34.30 -34.95
N SER A 80 9.79 -33.50 -34.48
CA SER A 80 10.35 -32.38 -35.24
C SER A 80 11.53 -32.87 -36.09
N TYR A 81 11.54 -32.45 -37.35
CA TYR A 81 12.64 -32.68 -38.29
C TYR A 81 13.17 -31.33 -38.76
N GLU A 82 14.48 -31.18 -38.70
CA GLU A 82 15.19 -29.94 -39.04
C GLU A 82 16.01 -30.18 -40.31
N CYS A 83 15.90 -29.28 -41.29
CA CYS A 83 16.76 -29.27 -42.45
C CYS A 83 17.76 -28.12 -42.36
N GLU A 84 19.04 -28.46 -42.44
CA GLU A 84 20.14 -27.50 -42.48
C GLU A 84 20.57 -27.30 -43.93
N CYS A 85 20.60 -26.05 -44.39
CA CYS A 85 21.05 -25.68 -45.73
C CYS A 85 22.36 -24.91 -45.61
N ASN A 86 23.44 -25.46 -46.14
CA ASN A 86 24.75 -24.81 -46.19
C ASN A 86 25.05 -24.39 -47.63
N LEU A 87 25.19 -23.08 -47.86
CA LEU A 87 25.62 -22.51 -49.15
C LEU A 87 27.09 -22.87 -49.39
N ILE A 88 27.38 -23.47 -50.55
CA ILE A 88 28.74 -23.92 -50.91
C ILE A 88 29.54 -22.73 -51.47
N ASP A 89 28.89 -21.81 -52.18
CA ASP A 89 29.52 -20.56 -52.63
C ASP A 89 29.33 -19.45 -51.60
N ASN A 90 30.46 -19.02 -51.01
CA ASN A 90 30.52 -17.94 -50.02
C ASN A 90 30.57 -16.56 -50.71
N GLU A 91 29.87 -16.40 -51.83
CA GLU A 91 29.80 -15.12 -52.52
C GLU A 91 28.88 -14.16 -51.77
N ARG A 92 29.47 -13.06 -51.29
CA ARG A 92 28.78 -12.05 -50.48
C ARG A 92 27.74 -11.25 -51.28
N PHE A 93 27.96 -11.08 -52.58
CA PHE A 93 27.08 -10.37 -53.50
C PHE A 93 26.49 -11.38 -54.48
N LEU A 94 25.17 -11.46 -54.50
CA LEU A 94 24.44 -12.40 -55.34
C LEU A 94 23.54 -11.59 -56.28
N SER A 95 23.77 -11.71 -57.59
CA SER A 95 22.98 -11.04 -58.62
C SER A 95 22.16 -12.08 -59.38
N ARG A 96 20.82 -11.94 -59.42
CA ARG A 96 19.95 -12.80 -60.22
C ARG A 96 18.83 -11.99 -60.88
N ASN A 97 18.75 -12.05 -62.20
CA ASN A 97 17.81 -11.27 -63.02
C ASN A 97 17.91 -9.77 -62.70
N ASP A 98 16.91 -9.24 -61.98
CA ASP A 98 16.77 -7.83 -61.60
C ASP A 98 17.15 -7.53 -60.14
N ASP A 99 17.44 -8.57 -59.34
CA ASP A 99 17.67 -8.44 -57.89
C ASP A 99 19.14 -8.63 -57.51
N LEU A 100 19.67 -7.68 -56.71
CA LEU A 100 20.97 -7.76 -56.04
C LEU A 100 20.75 -8.07 -54.55
N ARG A 101 21.32 -9.16 -54.06
CA ARG A 101 21.29 -9.56 -52.66
C ARG A 101 22.68 -9.51 -52.05
N ILE A 102 22.80 -8.78 -50.94
CA ILE A 102 24.07 -8.66 -50.19
C ILE A 102 23.92 -9.46 -48.90
N ILE A 103 24.71 -10.52 -48.75
CA ILE A 103 24.78 -11.30 -47.52
C ILE A 103 25.62 -10.51 -46.51
N SER A 104 25.09 -10.29 -45.30
CA SER A 104 25.80 -9.58 -44.22
C SER A 104 26.30 -8.18 -44.63
N ALA A 105 25.37 -7.33 -45.08
CA ALA A 105 25.66 -5.96 -45.50
C ALA A 105 26.23 -5.08 -44.35
N ASN A 106 27.17 -4.20 -44.69
CA ASN A 106 27.82 -3.25 -43.77
C ASN A 106 27.74 -1.81 -44.32
N VAL A 107 28.07 -0.82 -43.48
CA VAL A 107 27.96 0.61 -43.85
C VAL A 107 28.83 0.97 -45.07
N ASN A 108 29.96 0.28 -45.26
CA ASN A 108 30.86 0.49 -46.39
C ASN A 108 30.30 -0.06 -47.71
N ASP A 109 29.23 -0.85 -47.66
CA ASP A 109 28.50 -1.28 -48.85
C ASP A 109 27.58 -0.19 -49.40
N SER A 110 27.53 0.99 -48.76
CA SER A 110 26.80 2.14 -49.30
C SER A 110 27.50 2.68 -50.55
N GLY A 111 26.75 2.88 -51.64
CA GLY A 111 27.33 3.36 -52.89
C GLY A 111 26.40 3.21 -54.08
N ASN A 112 26.93 3.54 -55.27
CA ASN A 112 26.22 3.39 -56.52
C ASN A 112 26.39 1.97 -57.09
N TYR A 113 25.29 1.24 -57.15
CA TYR A 113 25.19 -0.06 -57.80
C TYR A 113 24.65 0.12 -59.21
N SER A 114 25.38 -0.38 -60.21
CA SER A 114 24.98 -0.27 -61.62
C SER A 114 24.44 -1.60 -62.11
N CYS A 115 23.17 -1.66 -62.46
CA CYS A 115 22.61 -2.75 -63.24
C CYS A 115 23.04 -2.55 -64.68
N LYS A 116 23.68 -3.56 -65.29
CA LYS A 116 24.09 -3.57 -66.69
C LYS A 116 23.38 -4.72 -67.38
N MET A 117 22.68 -4.43 -68.48
CA MET A 117 21.95 -5.43 -69.25
C MET A 117 22.12 -5.17 -70.75
N THR A 118 22.13 -6.23 -71.53
CA THR A 118 22.15 -6.17 -72.98
C THR A 118 20.74 -6.35 -73.52
N TYR A 119 20.23 -5.37 -74.25
CA TYR A 119 18.91 -5.40 -74.89
C TYR A 119 19.08 -5.56 -76.40
N ASN A 120 18.55 -6.65 -76.95
CA ASN A 120 18.60 -6.90 -78.39
C ASN A 120 17.36 -6.30 -79.06
N TYR A 121 17.57 -5.40 -79.99
CA TYR A 121 16.51 -4.82 -80.81
C TYR A 121 16.91 -4.88 -82.29
N MET A 122 16.05 -5.46 -83.12
CA MET A 122 16.29 -5.64 -84.56
C MET A 122 17.62 -6.35 -84.89
N GLY A 123 18.03 -7.33 -84.07
CA GLY A 123 19.26 -8.11 -84.26
C GLY A 123 20.55 -7.38 -83.87
N LYS A 124 20.43 -6.17 -83.31
CA LYS A 124 21.56 -5.39 -82.78
C LYS A 124 21.46 -5.32 -81.26
N GLU A 125 22.56 -5.64 -80.60
CA GLU A 125 22.65 -5.58 -79.14
C GLU A 125 22.98 -4.17 -78.66
N TYR A 126 22.20 -3.70 -77.67
CA TYR A 126 22.37 -2.41 -77.01
C TYR A 126 22.67 -2.62 -75.53
N ASN A 127 23.77 -2.06 -75.05
CA ASN A 127 24.09 -2.09 -73.62
C ASN A 127 23.35 -0.97 -72.90
N ILE A 128 22.46 -1.35 -71.98
CA ILE A 128 21.69 -0.43 -71.14
C ILE A 128 22.22 -0.57 -69.72
N SER A 129 22.41 0.56 -69.03
CA SER A 129 22.72 0.57 -67.60
C SER A 129 21.89 1.57 -66.82
N ARG A 130 21.52 1.20 -65.60
CA ARG A 130 20.90 2.10 -64.60
C ARG A 130 21.65 1.99 -63.29
N ASN A 131 21.85 3.15 -62.66
CA ASN A 131 22.53 3.24 -61.37
C ASN A 131 21.50 3.47 -60.27
N ILE A 132 21.66 2.75 -59.16
CA ILE A 132 20.87 2.89 -57.95
C ILE A 132 21.84 3.22 -56.82
N TYR A 133 21.57 4.30 -56.09
CA TYR A 133 22.33 4.63 -54.89
C TYR A 133 21.73 3.91 -53.69
N VAL A 134 22.52 3.03 -53.06
CA VAL A 134 22.11 2.27 -51.88
C VAL A 134 22.80 2.86 -50.66
N THR A 135 22.02 3.16 -49.61
CA THR A 135 22.54 3.61 -48.31
C THR A 135 22.29 2.53 -47.27
N VAL A 136 23.35 1.95 -46.72
CA VAL A 136 23.25 1.00 -45.61
C VAL A 136 23.24 1.78 -44.30
N ILE A 137 22.04 1.98 -43.75
CA ILE A 137 21.86 2.62 -42.45
C ILE A 137 22.23 1.57 -41.38
N GLY A 138 23.16 1.91 -40.48
CA GLY A 138 23.49 1.08 -39.32
C GLY A 138 22.24 0.77 -38.46
N LYS A 139 22.36 -0.13 -37.48
CA LYS A 139 21.23 -0.62 -36.67
C LYS A 139 20.43 0.54 -36.03
N SER A 140 19.38 0.99 -36.72
CA SER A 140 18.49 2.05 -36.27
C SER A 140 17.47 1.50 -35.28
N ARG A 141 17.08 2.32 -34.31
CA ARG A 141 16.00 1.97 -33.35
C ARG A 141 14.65 1.84 -34.04
N PHE A 142 14.45 2.60 -35.11
CA PHE A 142 13.29 2.54 -36.00
C PHE A 142 13.75 1.98 -37.34
N TYR A 143 13.15 0.87 -37.76
CA TYR A 143 13.39 0.31 -39.08
C TYR A 143 12.10 -0.22 -39.66
N SER A 144 11.98 -0.17 -40.99
CA SER A 144 10.81 -0.66 -41.70
C SER A 144 11.16 -1.95 -42.41
N SER A 145 10.30 -2.96 -42.31
CA SER A 145 10.37 -4.17 -43.13
C SER A 145 9.25 -4.13 -44.16
N VAL A 146 9.62 -4.23 -45.43
CA VAL A 146 8.66 -4.34 -46.54
C VAL A 146 8.36 -5.82 -46.76
N HIS A 147 7.10 -6.22 -46.58
CA HIS A 147 6.64 -7.54 -46.98
C HIS A 147 5.99 -7.43 -48.35
N LEU A 148 6.69 -7.95 -49.36
CA LEU A 148 6.17 -8.07 -50.72
C LEU A 148 5.37 -9.37 -50.86
N LYS A 149 4.03 -9.22 -50.89
CA LYS A 149 2.98 -10.04 -51.53
C LYS A 149 1.80 -10.32 -50.61
N ASP A 150 0.60 -10.04 -51.11
CA ASP A 150 -0.34 -11.08 -51.54
C ASP A 150 -1.17 -10.52 -52.72
N SER A 151 -1.55 -11.38 -53.67
CA SER A 151 -2.53 -11.00 -54.70
C SER A 151 -3.93 -11.15 -54.09
N LEU A 152 -4.67 -10.04 -53.97
CA LEU A 152 -6.12 -10.10 -53.77
C LEU A 152 -6.74 -10.75 -55.03
N PRO A 153 -7.85 -11.52 -54.92
CA PRO A 153 -8.51 -12.17 -56.05
C PRO A 153 -8.84 -11.23 -57.25
N ASP A 154 -8.86 -9.91 -57.04
CA ASP A 154 -9.14 -8.89 -58.06
C ASP A 154 -7.89 -8.35 -58.81
N GLY A 155 -6.70 -8.91 -58.60
CA GLY A 155 -5.51 -8.60 -59.41
C GLY A 155 -4.72 -7.33 -59.06
N TYR A 156 -5.08 -6.65 -57.97
CA TYR A 156 -4.32 -5.50 -57.46
C TYR A 156 -3.15 -5.94 -56.57
N LEU A 157 -1.96 -5.38 -56.82
CA LEU A 157 -0.75 -5.59 -56.01
C LEU A 157 -0.73 -4.57 -54.86
N PHE A 158 -0.72 -5.03 -53.60
CA PHE A 158 -0.50 -4.17 -52.45
C PHE A 158 0.83 -4.49 -51.75
N SER A 159 1.44 -3.47 -51.15
CA SER A 159 2.70 -3.57 -50.41
C SER A 159 2.45 -3.18 -48.96
N THR A 160 2.76 -4.08 -48.03
CA THR A 160 2.63 -3.83 -46.60
C THR A 160 3.98 -3.45 -46.02
N VAL A 161 4.06 -2.24 -45.45
CA VAL A 161 5.25 -1.74 -44.76
C VAL A 161 5.02 -1.82 -43.26
N THR A 162 5.79 -2.65 -42.58
CA THR A 162 5.72 -2.79 -41.12
C THR A 162 6.80 -1.94 -40.47
N LEU A 163 6.40 -1.00 -39.60
CA LEU A 163 7.32 -0.22 -38.77
C LEU A 163 7.67 -1.02 -37.51
N ASN A 164 8.95 -1.39 -37.38
CA ASN A 164 9.48 -2.08 -36.21
C ASN A 164 10.28 -1.12 -35.32
N ILE A 165 9.97 -1.13 -34.02
CA ILE A 165 10.60 -0.29 -33.01
C ILE A 165 11.28 -1.20 -31.99
N THR A 166 12.61 -1.14 -31.87
CA THR A 166 13.35 -2.02 -30.96
C THR A 166 13.10 -1.70 -29.50
N GLU A 167 13.00 -0.40 -29.20
CA GLU A 167 12.80 0.11 -27.85
C GLU A 167 12.03 1.43 -27.95
N VAL A 168 10.86 1.47 -27.31
CA VAL A 168 10.01 2.66 -27.27
C VAL A 168 10.43 3.53 -26.10
N LYS A 169 10.88 4.75 -26.40
CA LYS A 169 11.28 5.75 -25.42
C LYS A 169 10.10 6.64 -25.01
N GLN A 170 10.28 7.38 -23.92
CA GLN A 170 9.24 8.28 -23.42
C GLN A 170 8.92 9.43 -24.38
N GLU A 171 9.93 9.87 -25.13
CA GLU A 171 9.83 10.85 -26.23
C GLU A 171 9.09 10.31 -27.44
N ASP A 172 8.86 9.00 -27.58
CA ASP A 172 8.20 8.43 -28.75
C ASP A 172 6.66 8.43 -28.61
N TYR A 173 6.15 8.67 -27.39
CA TYR A 173 4.71 8.70 -27.12
C TYR A 173 4.09 10.05 -27.50
N GLY A 174 2.99 10.01 -28.24
CA GLY A 174 2.30 11.21 -28.74
C GLY A 174 2.96 11.86 -29.95
N HIS A 175 4.13 11.37 -30.38
CA HIS A 175 4.74 11.77 -31.63
C HIS A 175 4.13 10.98 -32.80
N PRO A 176 3.72 11.64 -33.90
CA PRO A 176 3.13 10.98 -35.05
C PRO A 176 4.21 10.36 -35.93
N PHE A 177 4.11 9.06 -36.18
CA PHE A 177 4.84 8.33 -37.20
C PHE A 177 4.06 8.41 -38.51
N VAL A 178 4.69 8.86 -39.59
CA VAL A 178 4.04 9.10 -40.89
C VAL A 178 4.44 8.05 -41.91
N CYS A 179 3.47 7.43 -42.57
CA CYS A 179 3.65 6.54 -43.70
C CYS A 179 3.23 7.28 -44.99
N HIS A 180 4.14 7.34 -45.97
CA HIS A 180 3.91 8.00 -47.25
C HIS A 180 3.71 6.96 -48.37
N ALA A 181 2.65 7.12 -49.15
CA ALA A 181 2.35 6.34 -50.34
C ALA A 181 2.01 7.29 -51.50
N GLY A 182 3.03 7.72 -52.24
CA GLY A 182 2.88 8.74 -53.28
C GLY A 182 2.45 10.10 -52.69
N GLU A 183 1.33 10.65 -53.17
CA GLU A 183 0.77 11.91 -52.66
C GLU A 183 -0.06 11.74 -51.37
N VAL A 184 -0.31 10.50 -50.93
CA VAL A 184 -1.12 10.20 -49.74
C VAL A 184 -0.23 9.90 -48.54
N ALA A 185 -0.59 10.43 -47.36
CA ALA A 185 0.10 10.16 -46.11
C ALA A 185 -0.87 9.75 -45.00
N ALA A 186 -0.47 8.77 -44.18
CA ALA A 186 -1.19 8.33 -42.98
C ALA A 186 -0.30 8.49 -41.74
N TYR A 187 -0.88 8.82 -40.58
CA TYR A 187 -0.14 9.00 -39.33
C TYR A 187 -0.63 8.07 -38.23
N ILE A 188 0.30 7.57 -37.42
CA ILE A 188 0.04 6.71 -36.25
C ILE A 188 0.80 7.28 -35.06
N ALA A 189 0.20 7.34 -33.88
CA ALA A 189 0.88 7.82 -32.68
C ALA A 189 0.79 6.80 -31.54
N LEU A 190 1.89 6.61 -30.82
CA LEU A 190 1.94 5.70 -29.68
C LEU A 190 1.26 6.34 -28.46
N ARG A 191 0.36 5.60 -27.81
CA ARG A 191 -0.33 6.06 -26.60
C ARG A 191 0.40 5.59 -25.35
N ARG A 192 0.60 6.48 -24.37
CA ARG A 192 1.21 6.13 -23.08
C ARG A 192 0.38 5.04 -22.38
N PRO A 193 1.01 3.99 -21.82
CA PRO A 193 0.32 3.01 -20.99
C PRO A 193 -0.31 3.72 -19.78
N GLY A 194 -1.58 3.41 -19.52
CA GLY A 194 -2.46 4.18 -18.64
C GLY A 194 -1.92 4.37 -17.22
N GLN A 195 -1.71 5.63 -16.84
CA GLN A 195 -1.36 6.07 -15.47
C GLN A 195 -2.38 5.68 -14.39
N ALA A 196 -3.57 5.21 -14.78
CA ALA A 196 -4.68 4.86 -13.89
C ALA A 196 -4.29 3.83 -12.80
N PHE A 197 -3.42 2.86 -13.11
CA PHE A 197 -3.03 1.84 -12.14
C PHE A 197 -2.19 2.38 -10.98
N ARG A 198 -1.42 3.46 -11.20
CA ARG A 198 -0.58 4.08 -10.14
C ARG A 198 -1.43 4.87 -9.14
N TYR A 199 -2.47 5.56 -9.61
CA TYR A 199 -3.40 6.28 -8.74
C TYR A 199 -4.33 5.35 -7.95
N LEU A 200 -4.66 4.19 -8.50
CA LEU A 200 -5.51 3.20 -7.81
C LEU A 200 -4.83 2.62 -6.56
N ILE A 201 -3.52 2.32 -6.64
CA ILE A 201 -2.76 1.74 -5.52
C ILE A 201 -2.38 2.82 -4.49
N GLY A 202 -1.97 4.01 -4.95
CA GLY A 202 -1.66 5.13 -4.05
C GLY A 202 -2.89 5.69 -3.33
N GLY A 203 -4.05 5.70 -4.01
CA GLY A 203 -5.31 6.21 -3.46
C GLY A 203 -5.92 5.34 -2.37
N LEU A 204 -5.60 4.04 -2.32
CA LEU A 204 -6.12 3.12 -1.30
C LEU A 204 -5.19 3.02 -0.07
N LEU A 205 -3.87 3.12 -0.26
CA LEU A 205 -2.90 3.03 0.83
C LEU A 205 -2.86 4.30 1.69
N ALA A 206 -3.00 5.48 1.08
CA ALA A 206 -3.03 6.77 1.79
C ALA A 206 -4.13 6.87 2.87
N PRO A 207 -5.42 6.58 2.59
CA PRO A 207 -6.46 6.67 3.61
C PRO A 207 -6.28 5.63 4.72
N VAL A 208 -5.80 4.43 4.40
CA VAL A 208 -5.49 3.41 5.41
C VAL A 208 -4.42 3.91 6.38
N PHE A 209 -3.36 4.53 5.86
CA PHE A 209 -2.31 5.13 6.69
C PHE A 209 -2.87 6.24 7.59
N VAL A 210 -3.71 7.13 7.06
CA VAL A 210 -4.36 8.21 7.83
C VAL A 210 -5.22 7.63 8.96
N ILE A 211 -6.00 6.58 8.70
CA ILE A 211 -6.84 5.91 9.71
C ILE A 211 -5.96 5.30 10.82
N VAL A 212 -4.86 4.63 10.46
CA VAL A 212 -3.93 4.05 11.44
C VAL A 212 -3.31 5.14 12.31
N VAL A 213 -2.84 6.24 11.71
CA VAL A 213 -2.28 7.38 12.46
C VAL A 213 -3.34 7.99 13.38
N ALA A 214 -4.56 8.19 12.91
CA ALA A 214 -5.67 8.70 13.73
C ALA A 214 -5.98 7.78 14.92
N MET A 215 -5.99 6.45 14.71
CA MET A 215 -6.19 5.47 15.78
C MET A 215 -5.04 5.47 16.80
N LEU A 216 -3.80 5.66 16.35
CA LEU A 216 -2.64 5.83 17.23
C LEU A 216 -2.78 7.11 18.06
N ILE A 217 -3.07 8.24 17.41
CA ILE A 217 -3.29 9.53 18.09
C ILE A 217 -4.41 9.38 19.13
N TYR A 218 -5.55 8.78 18.77
CA TYR A 218 -6.63 8.53 19.70
C TYR A 218 -6.18 7.66 20.88
N LYS A 219 -5.41 6.58 20.64
CA LYS A 219 -4.92 5.70 21.70
C LYS A 219 -3.98 6.42 22.67
N TYR A 220 -3.07 7.24 22.18
CA TYR A 220 -2.10 7.96 23.02
C TYR A 220 -2.72 9.17 23.74
N PHE A 221 -3.56 9.94 23.06
CA PHE A 221 -4.12 11.19 23.56
C PHE A 221 -5.57 11.07 24.05
N LYS A 222 -6.11 9.85 24.19
CA LYS A 222 -7.50 9.60 24.63
C LYS A 222 -7.92 10.46 25.82
N VAL A 223 -7.08 10.51 26.85
CA VAL A 223 -7.36 11.23 28.09
C VAL A 223 -7.40 12.74 27.84
N ASP A 224 -6.41 13.28 27.15
CA ASP A 224 -6.33 14.71 26.80
C ASP A 224 -7.48 15.15 25.89
N ILE A 225 -7.82 14.36 24.87
CA ILE A 225 -8.95 14.62 23.96
C ILE A 225 -10.26 14.68 24.73
N VAL A 226 -10.52 13.73 25.63
CA VAL A 226 -11.76 13.71 26.43
C VAL A 226 -11.80 14.85 27.43
N LEU A 227 -10.67 15.17 28.09
CA LEU A 227 -10.60 16.31 29.01
C LEU A 227 -10.80 17.64 28.28
N TRP A 228 -10.21 17.80 27.09
CA TRP A 228 -10.40 18.96 26.23
C TRP A 228 -11.85 19.08 25.76
N TYR A 229 -12.45 18.00 25.27
CA TYR A 229 -13.87 17.96 24.89
C TYR A 229 -14.80 18.35 26.04
N ARG A 230 -14.55 17.85 27.27
CA ARG A 230 -15.33 18.22 28.46
C ARG A 230 -15.22 19.72 28.79
N LYS A 231 -14.04 20.31 28.59
CA LYS A 231 -13.80 21.75 28.82
C LYS A 231 -14.46 22.61 27.74
N SER A 232 -14.39 22.19 26.48
CA SER A 232 -14.81 23.00 25.32
C SER A 232 -16.31 22.85 24.97
N CYS A 233 -16.93 21.67 25.12
CA CYS A 233 -18.25 21.39 24.56
C CYS A 233 -19.43 21.41 25.55
N ARG A 234 -19.23 21.78 26.83
CA ARG A 234 -20.33 21.86 27.81
C ARG A 234 -21.12 23.17 27.89
N PRO A 235 -20.62 24.36 27.49
CA PRO A 235 -21.46 25.56 27.41
C PRO A 235 -22.66 25.40 26.45
N PHE A 236 -22.57 24.46 25.50
CA PHE A 236 -23.54 24.28 24.42
C PHE A 236 -24.57 23.15 24.66
N LEU A 237 -24.40 22.30 25.69
CA LEU A 237 -25.19 21.06 25.82
C LEU A 237 -25.88 20.79 27.17
N SER A 238 -25.64 21.56 28.24
CA SER A 238 -26.32 21.29 29.51
C SER A 238 -27.39 22.33 29.83
N LYS A 239 -28.65 21.94 29.67
CA LYS A 239 -29.71 22.36 30.60
C LYS A 239 -29.30 21.81 31.97
N GLU A 240 -29.03 22.67 32.94
CA GLU A 240 -28.74 22.25 34.32
C GLU A 240 -29.93 21.47 34.87
N VAL A 241 -29.82 20.15 34.88
CA VAL A 241 -30.61 19.33 35.79
C VAL A 241 -29.81 19.34 37.09
N SER A 242 -30.21 20.18 38.02
CA SER A 242 -29.64 20.19 39.37
C SER A 242 -30.00 18.86 40.03
N ASP A 243 -29.04 17.93 40.06
CA ASP A 243 -29.18 16.58 40.63
C ASP A 243 -29.32 16.57 42.16
N GLY A 244 -29.40 17.75 42.80
CA GLY A 244 -29.45 17.91 44.26
C GLY A 244 -28.14 17.51 44.96
N LYS A 245 -27.08 17.15 44.21
CA LYS A 245 -25.79 16.73 44.76
C LYS A 245 -24.86 17.92 44.89
N ILE A 246 -24.36 18.14 46.09
CA ILE A 246 -23.52 19.29 46.44
C ILE A 246 -22.02 19.00 46.32
N TYR A 247 -21.62 17.72 46.41
CA TYR A 247 -20.23 17.31 46.32
C TYR A 247 -19.95 16.57 45.01
N ASP A 248 -18.82 16.90 44.40
CA ASP A 248 -18.39 16.23 43.19
C ASP A 248 -17.64 14.93 43.50
N ALA A 249 -17.00 14.84 44.67
CA ALA A 249 -16.53 13.57 45.20
C ALA A 249 -16.43 13.55 46.73
N TYR A 250 -16.71 12.38 47.32
CA TYR A 250 -16.39 12.05 48.70
C TYR A 250 -15.02 11.37 48.75
N VAL A 251 -14.14 11.76 49.68
CA VAL A 251 -12.79 11.20 49.82
C VAL A 251 -12.71 10.32 51.06
N LEU A 252 -12.43 9.03 50.83
CA LEU A 252 -12.19 8.03 51.86
C LEU A 252 -10.70 7.71 51.91
N TYR A 253 -10.11 7.85 53.09
CA TYR A 253 -8.72 7.53 53.34
C TYR A 253 -8.53 6.95 54.75
N PRO A 254 -7.53 6.07 54.95
CA PRO A 254 -7.25 5.50 56.26
C PRO A 254 -6.71 6.59 57.21
N LYS A 255 -7.34 6.77 58.37
CA LYS A 255 -6.84 7.61 59.46
C LYS A 255 -5.97 6.75 60.38
N ILE A 256 -4.65 6.82 60.23
CA ILE A 256 -3.71 5.98 60.99
C ILE A 256 -3.20 6.74 62.21
N ASN A 257 -3.58 6.32 63.42
CA ASN A 257 -3.18 6.95 64.69
C ASN A 257 -1.75 6.59 65.16
N LYS A 258 -0.78 6.28 64.26
CA LYS A 258 0.61 5.95 64.64
C LYS A 258 1.63 6.91 64.05
N VAL A 259 2.57 7.32 64.91
CA VAL A 259 3.51 8.43 64.79
C VAL A 259 4.48 8.35 63.58
N ASP A 260 4.68 7.17 62.98
CA ASP A 260 5.72 6.98 61.96
C ASP A 260 5.23 6.97 60.49
N CYS A 261 3.91 7.05 60.25
CA CYS A 261 3.32 7.02 58.88
C CYS A 261 2.64 8.34 58.47
N ILE A 262 2.65 9.35 59.36
CA ILE A 262 1.82 10.56 59.31
C ILE A 262 2.14 11.46 58.10
N TYR A 263 3.37 11.43 57.58
CA TYR A 263 3.83 12.48 56.66
C TYR A 263 3.43 12.29 55.19
N THR A 264 2.99 11.11 54.76
CA THR A 264 2.76 10.84 53.32
C THR A 264 1.28 10.77 52.92
N SER A 265 0.43 10.14 53.73
CA SER A 265 -0.99 9.92 53.38
C SER A 265 -1.88 11.11 53.73
N ASP A 266 -1.80 11.61 54.97
CA ASP A 266 -2.57 12.78 55.40
C ASP A 266 -2.14 14.04 54.63
N ASN A 267 -0.84 14.23 54.42
CA ASN A 267 -0.35 15.32 53.58
C ASN A 267 -0.90 15.19 52.14
N PHE A 268 -0.88 13.99 51.55
CA PHE A 268 -1.47 13.80 50.23
C PHE A 268 -2.96 14.15 50.18
N VAL A 269 -3.75 13.69 51.16
CA VAL A 269 -5.21 13.84 51.14
C VAL A 269 -5.68 15.22 51.59
N LEU A 270 -5.01 15.83 52.56
CA LEU A 270 -5.42 17.10 53.16
C LEU A 270 -4.76 18.32 52.52
N THR A 271 -3.57 18.17 51.92
CA THR A 271 -2.87 19.31 51.29
C THR A 271 -2.81 19.17 49.78
N LEU A 272 -2.34 18.04 49.25
CA LEU A 272 -2.10 17.91 47.81
C LEU A 272 -3.39 17.70 47.00
N LEU A 273 -4.28 16.83 47.46
CA LEU A 273 -5.54 16.53 46.79
C LEU A 273 -6.42 17.78 46.67
N PRO A 274 -6.63 18.59 47.73
CA PRO A 274 -7.41 19.82 47.65
C PRO A 274 -6.72 20.89 46.79
N GLU A 275 -5.41 21.03 46.92
CA GLU A 275 -4.61 21.97 46.13
C GLU A 275 -4.76 21.73 44.63
N VAL A 276 -4.72 20.49 44.17
CA VAL A 276 -4.84 20.21 42.72
C VAL A 276 -6.29 20.15 42.26
N LEU A 277 -7.16 19.47 43.00
CA LEU A 277 -8.55 19.25 42.57
C LEU A 277 -9.44 20.46 42.88
N GLU A 278 -9.38 21.04 44.07
CA GLU A 278 -10.21 22.19 44.44
C GLU A 278 -9.65 23.48 43.84
N ARG A 279 -8.38 23.82 44.10
CA ARG A 279 -7.81 25.11 43.66
C ARG A 279 -7.59 25.19 42.15
N GLN A 280 -6.95 24.19 41.53
CA GLN A 280 -6.59 24.26 40.11
C GLN A 280 -7.69 23.74 39.18
N CYS A 281 -8.53 22.80 39.66
CA CYS A 281 -9.57 22.19 38.85
C CYS A 281 -11.00 22.57 39.29
N GLY A 282 -11.14 23.39 40.34
CA GLY A 282 -12.40 23.91 40.83
C GLY A 282 -13.29 22.86 41.48
N TYR A 283 -12.73 21.76 42.04
CA TYR A 283 -13.49 20.69 42.71
C TYR A 283 -14.06 20.98 44.10
N ASN A 284 -15.29 20.49 44.34
CA ASN A 284 -15.93 20.46 45.64
C ASN A 284 -15.80 19.03 46.16
N LEU A 285 -14.82 18.80 47.03
CA LEU A 285 -14.61 17.51 47.67
C LEU A 285 -15.17 17.56 49.09
N PHE A 286 -15.70 16.44 49.56
CA PHE A 286 -15.96 16.24 50.98
C PHE A 286 -14.87 15.34 51.56
N ILE A 287 -14.15 15.84 52.57
CA ILE A 287 -13.09 15.11 53.25
C ILE A 287 -13.45 14.95 54.72
N LEU A 288 -13.58 13.69 55.16
CA LEU A 288 -13.87 13.34 56.55
C LEU A 288 -12.71 13.81 57.46
N GLY A 289 -12.98 14.63 58.47
CA GLY A 289 -12.00 15.23 59.36
C GLY A 289 -11.67 16.70 59.07
N ARG A 290 -12.02 17.21 57.88
CA ARG A 290 -11.94 18.64 57.51
C ARG A 290 -13.32 19.29 57.47
N ASP A 291 -14.27 18.58 56.87
CA ASP A 291 -15.59 19.13 56.51
C ASP A 291 -16.73 18.59 57.41
N ASP A 292 -16.41 17.80 58.44
CA ASP A 292 -17.38 17.25 59.39
C ASP A 292 -17.69 18.22 60.55
N LEU A 293 -18.99 18.37 60.86
CA LEU A 293 -19.46 19.18 61.97
C LEU A 293 -19.37 18.38 63.29
N PRO A 294 -18.69 18.88 64.34
CA PRO A 294 -18.59 18.18 65.61
C PRO A 294 -19.97 18.05 66.27
N GLY A 295 -20.39 16.81 66.59
CA GLY A 295 -21.62 16.53 67.36
C GLY A 295 -22.70 15.69 66.65
N LYS A 296 -22.53 15.30 65.38
CA LYS A 296 -23.43 14.35 64.69
C LYS A 296 -22.89 12.91 64.74
N ALA A 297 -23.79 11.93 64.83
CA ALA A 297 -23.40 10.51 64.81
C ALA A 297 -22.74 10.13 63.47
N VAL A 298 -21.50 9.64 63.53
CA VAL A 298 -20.59 9.43 62.39
C VAL A 298 -21.20 8.55 61.28
N VAL A 299 -21.98 7.52 61.63
CA VAL A 299 -22.48 6.53 60.66
C VAL A 299 -23.59 7.08 59.76
N ASN A 300 -24.53 7.87 60.31
CA ASN A 300 -25.63 8.44 59.51
C ASN A 300 -25.16 9.59 58.60
N VAL A 301 -24.15 10.34 59.06
CA VAL A 301 -23.56 11.44 58.28
C VAL A 301 -22.83 10.92 57.05
N VAL A 302 -22.16 9.77 57.15
CA VAL A 302 -21.41 9.18 56.02
C VAL A 302 -22.36 8.74 54.89
N ASP A 303 -23.49 8.09 55.19
CA ASP A 303 -24.43 7.66 54.15
C ASP A 303 -25.08 8.85 53.41
N GLU A 304 -25.52 9.87 54.16
CA GLU A 304 -26.11 11.08 53.57
C GLU A 304 -25.11 11.86 52.70
N THR A 305 -23.89 12.04 53.20
CA THR A 305 -22.84 12.79 52.48
C THR A 305 -22.34 12.05 51.23
N ILE A 306 -22.29 10.72 51.25
CA ILE A 306 -21.97 9.95 50.05
C ILE A 306 -23.11 10.01 49.02
N LYS A 307 -24.38 9.97 49.43
CA LYS A 307 -25.52 10.16 48.52
C LYS A 307 -25.51 11.53 47.85
N GLN A 308 -25.08 12.55 48.58
CA GLN A 308 -24.85 13.92 48.09
C GLN A 308 -23.62 14.05 47.18
N SER A 309 -22.84 12.97 46.99
CA SER A 309 -21.63 12.96 46.18
C SER A 309 -21.82 12.27 44.82
N ARG A 310 -21.11 12.76 43.78
CA ARG A 310 -21.14 12.19 42.42
C ARG A 310 -20.12 11.08 42.18
N ARG A 311 -19.03 11.07 42.96
CA ARG A 311 -17.95 10.09 42.92
C ARG A 311 -17.49 9.76 44.34
N LEU A 312 -16.88 8.59 44.48
CA LEU A 312 -16.19 8.18 45.69
C LEU A 312 -14.70 8.00 45.34
N ILE A 313 -13.80 8.66 46.06
CA ILE A 313 -12.36 8.46 45.95
C ILE A 313 -11.92 7.61 47.15
N ILE A 314 -11.18 6.54 46.89
CA ILE A 314 -10.60 5.70 47.93
C ILE A 314 -9.08 5.74 47.79
N VAL A 315 -8.39 6.14 48.86
CA VAL A 315 -6.92 6.20 48.90
C VAL A 315 -6.38 5.01 49.68
N LEU A 316 -5.56 4.19 49.02
CA LEU A 316 -4.91 3.01 49.58
C LEU A 316 -3.44 3.29 49.88
N VAL A 317 -3.00 2.85 51.07
CA VAL A 317 -1.61 2.93 51.55
C VAL A 317 -1.06 1.51 51.70
N PRO A 318 0.22 1.23 51.39
CA PRO A 318 0.83 -0.06 51.68
C PRO A 318 1.05 -0.21 53.20
N GLU A 319 0.73 -1.38 53.73
CA GLU A 319 0.99 -1.82 55.12
C GLU A 319 0.20 -1.09 56.22
N SER A 320 -0.95 -1.68 56.60
CA SER A 320 -1.39 -1.72 58.01
C SER A 320 -2.39 -2.88 58.20
N SER A 321 -1.86 -4.06 58.52
CA SER A 321 -2.56 -5.35 58.52
C SER A 321 -3.27 -5.69 59.84
N SER A 322 -4.15 -4.83 60.38
CA SER A 322 -5.09 -5.29 61.42
C SER A 322 -6.13 -4.24 61.80
N LEU A 323 -5.70 -3.05 62.24
CA LEU A 323 -6.62 -1.96 62.67
C LEU A 323 -7.34 -1.28 61.51
N LEU A 324 -6.79 -1.41 60.30
CA LEU A 324 -7.34 -0.86 59.08
C LEU A 324 -8.56 -1.66 58.62
N GLU A 325 -8.61 -2.96 58.97
CA GLU A 325 -9.70 -3.88 58.69
C GLU A 325 -10.97 -3.44 59.43
N ASP A 326 -10.91 -3.17 60.75
CA ASP A 326 -12.12 -2.89 61.53
C ASP A 326 -12.85 -1.59 61.11
N ILE A 327 -12.11 -0.52 60.79
CA ILE A 327 -12.71 0.76 60.37
C ILE A 327 -13.15 0.70 58.90
N PHE A 328 -12.38 0.04 58.02
CA PHE A 328 -12.79 -0.13 56.63
C PHE A 328 -13.97 -1.10 56.50
N GLU A 329 -14.01 -2.21 57.23
CA GLU A 329 -15.09 -3.20 57.22
C GLU A 329 -16.42 -2.58 57.67
N GLN A 330 -16.39 -1.75 58.71
CA GLN A 330 -17.57 -1.00 59.17
C GLN A 330 -18.07 0.00 58.11
N GLN A 331 -17.16 0.55 57.29
CA GLN A 331 -17.47 1.40 56.14
C GLN A 331 -17.68 0.62 54.82
N LEU A 332 -17.39 -0.70 54.80
CA LEU A 332 -17.44 -1.57 53.62
C LEU A 332 -18.85 -2.08 53.33
N ALA A 333 -19.65 -2.28 54.38
CA ALA A 333 -21.08 -2.54 54.28
C ALA A 333 -21.81 -1.38 53.58
N VAL A 334 -21.42 -0.14 53.90
CA VAL A 334 -21.89 1.08 53.23
C VAL A 334 -21.42 1.11 51.77
N TYR A 335 -20.17 0.75 51.51
CA TYR A 335 -19.60 0.67 50.16
C TYR A 335 -20.33 -0.35 49.25
N ASN A 336 -20.67 -1.54 49.74
CA ASN A 336 -21.38 -2.56 48.96
C ASN A 336 -22.77 -2.06 48.54
N ALA A 337 -23.46 -1.29 49.40
CA ALA A 337 -24.72 -0.64 49.06
C ALA A 337 -24.56 0.45 47.99
N LEU A 338 -23.47 1.21 48.00
CA LEU A 338 -23.21 2.31 47.05
C LEU A 338 -22.79 1.81 45.65
N VAL A 339 -22.18 0.63 45.57
CA VAL A 339 -21.92 -0.06 44.30
C VAL A 339 -23.22 -0.49 43.62
N GLN A 340 -24.23 -0.86 44.41
CA GLN A 340 -25.57 -1.18 43.90
C GLN A 340 -26.32 0.09 43.45
N ASP A 341 -26.05 1.24 44.08
CA ASP A 341 -26.71 2.54 43.79
C ASP A 341 -26.06 3.36 42.65
N GLY A 342 -25.04 2.79 41.97
CA GLY A 342 -24.49 3.35 40.72
C GLY A 342 -23.44 4.47 40.86
N ILE A 343 -22.93 4.75 42.06
CA ILE A 343 -21.84 5.72 42.26
C ILE A 343 -20.52 5.13 41.73
N LYS A 344 -19.82 5.89 40.87
CA LYS A 344 -18.52 5.45 40.32
C LYS A 344 -17.39 5.73 41.31
N VAL A 345 -16.54 4.73 41.51
CA VAL A 345 -15.44 4.76 42.48
C VAL A 345 -14.10 4.99 41.78
N ILE A 346 -13.24 5.81 42.39
CA ILE A 346 -11.89 6.16 41.95
C ILE A 346 -10.91 5.63 42.99
N LEU A 347 -10.21 4.55 42.65
CA LEU A 347 -9.20 3.94 43.52
C LEU A 347 -7.83 4.56 43.25
N ILE A 348 -7.17 5.09 44.28
CA ILE A 348 -5.83 5.69 44.23
C ILE A 348 -4.89 4.86 45.13
N GLU A 349 -3.80 4.36 44.56
CA GLU A 349 -2.72 3.67 45.29
C GLU A 349 -1.59 4.67 45.53
N LEU A 350 -1.26 4.97 46.79
CA LEU A 350 -0.15 5.90 47.10
C LEU A 350 1.23 5.31 46.84
N ASP A 351 1.36 3.99 46.89
CA ASP A 351 2.59 3.25 46.65
C ASP A 351 2.31 1.87 46.06
N LYS A 352 3.35 1.18 45.56
CA LYS A 352 3.21 -0.13 44.92
C LYS A 352 2.86 -1.21 45.96
N ILE A 353 1.56 -1.49 46.14
CA ILE A 353 1.07 -2.64 46.90
C ILE A 353 1.45 -3.92 46.14
N LYS A 354 2.37 -4.71 46.71
CA LYS A 354 2.88 -5.95 46.10
C LYS A 354 1.93 -7.13 46.28
N ASP A 355 1.24 -7.20 47.41
CA ASP A 355 0.30 -8.28 47.70
C ASP A 355 -1.10 -7.74 48.02
N TYR A 356 -2.09 -8.26 47.30
CA TYR A 356 -3.51 -7.94 47.45
C TYR A 356 -4.28 -9.06 48.15
N THR A 357 -3.63 -10.17 48.52
CA THR A 357 -4.27 -11.30 49.23
C THR A 357 -4.99 -10.83 50.49
N ASN A 358 -4.35 -9.97 51.29
CA ASN A 358 -4.86 -9.42 52.54
C ASN A 358 -5.83 -8.22 52.37
N MET A 359 -6.35 -7.98 51.16
CA MET A 359 -7.28 -6.88 50.90
C MET A 359 -8.73 -7.41 50.82
N PRO A 360 -9.74 -6.66 51.33
CA PRO A 360 -11.15 -7.07 51.24
C PRO A 360 -11.62 -7.34 49.80
N GLU A 361 -12.59 -8.25 49.65
CA GLU A 361 -13.11 -8.71 48.36
C GLU A 361 -13.70 -7.57 47.51
N SER A 362 -14.33 -6.60 48.17
CA SER A 362 -14.86 -5.38 47.59
C SER A 362 -13.79 -4.57 46.85
N ILE A 363 -12.63 -4.33 47.45
CA ILE A 363 -11.53 -3.58 46.85
C ILE A 363 -10.89 -4.36 45.70
N LYS A 364 -10.77 -5.69 45.85
CA LYS A 364 -10.34 -6.58 44.76
C LYS A 364 -11.28 -6.45 43.55
N TYR A 365 -12.59 -6.44 43.79
CA TYR A 365 -13.61 -6.27 42.76
C TYR A 365 -13.54 -4.88 42.09
N ILE A 366 -13.39 -3.78 42.83
CA ILE A 366 -13.22 -2.42 42.26
C ILE A 366 -12.00 -2.38 41.37
N LYS A 367 -10.88 -2.90 41.86
CA LYS A 367 -9.63 -2.88 41.13
C LYS A 367 -9.76 -3.64 39.81
N GLN A 368 -10.47 -4.77 39.80
CA GLN A 368 -10.74 -5.53 38.57
C GLN A 368 -11.67 -4.76 37.61
N LYS A 369 -12.73 -4.12 38.13
CA LYS A 369 -13.77 -3.46 37.32
C LYS A 369 -13.38 -2.07 36.81
N HIS A 370 -12.79 -1.26 37.67
CA HIS A 370 -12.51 0.16 37.42
C HIS A 370 -11.01 0.47 37.31
N GLY A 371 -10.14 -0.46 37.70
CA GLY A 371 -8.69 -0.26 37.76
C GLY A 371 -8.27 0.72 38.86
N ALA A 372 -7.00 0.67 39.24
CA ALA A 372 -6.42 1.59 40.22
C ALA A 372 -5.51 2.62 39.55
N ILE A 373 -5.52 3.86 40.06
CA ILE A 373 -4.60 4.91 39.66
C ILE A 373 -3.41 4.89 40.62
N LYS A 374 -2.22 4.66 40.07
CA LYS A 374 -0.99 4.59 40.86
C LYS A 374 -0.36 5.96 40.98
N TRP A 375 -0.22 6.44 42.21
CA TRP A 375 0.69 7.52 42.54
C TRP A 375 2.12 6.98 42.46
N LYS A 376 3.01 7.72 41.80
CA LYS A 376 4.44 7.41 41.66
C LYS A 376 5.28 8.68 41.92
N GLY A 377 4.73 9.61 42.69
CA GLY A 377 5.29 10.94 42.84
C GLY A 377 6.13 11.05 44.10
N ASP A 378 7.34 11.59 43.95
CA ASP A 378 8.01 12.31 45.02
C ASP A 378 7.24 13.63 45.26
N PHE A 379 7.11 14.12 46.49
CA PHE A 379 6.40 15.37 46.85
C PHE A 379 7.10 16.66 46.34
N THR A 380 7.67 16.61 45.13
CA THR A 380 8.35 17.70 44.42
C THR A 380 7.35 18.63 43.73
N GLU A 381 7.77 19.85 43.38
CA GLU A 381 6.92 20.90 42.76
C GLU A 381 6.14 20.43 41.51
N LYS A 382 6.70 19.50 40.72
CA LYS A 382 6.03 18.95 39.53
C LYS A 382 4.77 18.14 39.87
N SER A 383 4.70 17.58 41.07
CA SER A 383 3.57 16.77 41.56
C SER A 383 2.31 17.62 41.86
N TYR A 384 2.48 18.92 42.06
CA TYR A 384 1.38 19.88 42.31
C TYR A 384 0.68 20.33 41.02
N SER A 385 1.14 19.95 39.82
CA SER A 385 0.51 20.41 38.57
C SER A 385 -0.66 19.50 38.15
N ALA A 386 -1.84 20.08 37.93
CA ALA A 386 -3.01 19.37 37.39
C ALA A 386 -2.80 18.71 36.01
N ASN A 387 -1.71 19.04 35.31
CA ASN A 387 -1.38 18.54 33.98
C ASN A 387 -0.50 17.28 33.98
N THR A 388 -0.10 16.75 35.14
CA THR A 388 0.63 15.49 35.16
C THR A 388 -0.25 14.31 34.72
N LYS A 389 0.39 13.23 34.28
CA LYS A 389 -0.31 12.00 33.86
C LYS A 389 -1.22 11.44 34.95
N PHE A 390 -0.82 11.55 36.21
CA PHE A 390 -1.64 11.12 37.35
C PHE A 390 -2.93 11.93 37.44
N TRP A 391 -2.82 13.27 37.53
CA TRP A 391 -3.98 14.14 37.71
C TRP A 391 -4.91 14.14 36.51
N LYS A 392 -4.38 14.05 35.29
CA LYS A 392 -5.20 13.85 34.08
C LYS A 392 -6.04 12.56 34.17
N ASN A 393 -5.47 11.47 34.66
CA ASN A 393 -6.19 10.21 34.86
C ASN A 393 -7.25 10.31 35.97
N VAL A 394 -6.96 11.03 37.06
CA VAL A 394 -7.95 11.28 38.14
C VAL A 394 -9.11 12.12 37.58
N ARG A 395 -8.81 13.24 36.91
CA ARG A 395 -9.80 14.13 36.29
C ARG A 395 -10.65 13.44 35.22
N TYR A 396 -10.08 12.48 34.50
CA TYR A 396 -10.82 11.68 33.53
C TYR A 396 -11.96 10.87 34.17
N ARG A 397 -11.74 10.38 35.40
CA ARG A 397 -12.73 9.61 36.18
C ARG A 397 -13.68 10.47 37.02
N MET A 398 -13.27 11.70 37.32
CA MET A 398 -14.09 12.72 37.97
C MET A 398 -15.34 13.10 37.16
N PRO A 399 -16.37 13.67 37.80
CA PRO A 399 -17.54 14.17 37.07
C PRO A 399 -17.11 15.34 36.17
N PRO A 400 -17.74 15.52 34.99
CA PRO A 400 -17.41 16.64 34.13
C PRO A 400 -17.92 17.93 34.78
N ARG A 401 -17.06 18.93 34.85
CA ARG A 401 -17.39 20.26 35.38
C ARG A 401 -17.75 21.26 34.31
N CYS A 402 -18.68 22.15 34.64
CA CYS A 402 -18.72 23.47 34.05
C CYS A 402 -17.59 24.30 34.67
N PRO A 403 -16.81 25.05 33.87
CA PRO A 403 -16.09 26.17 34.43
C PRO A 403 -17.14 27.17 34.92
N THR A 404 -17.31 27.30 36.24
CA THR A 404 -17.82 28.54 36.80
C THR A 404 -16.84 29.60 36.35
N SER A 405 -17.30 30.52 35.48
CA SER A 405 -16.53 31.69 35.11
C SER A 405 -16.08 32.34 36.41
N SER A 406 -14.77 32.36 36.67
CA SER A 406 -14.22 33.38 37.55
C SER A 406 -14.77 34.69 37.01
N GLU A 407 -15.52 35.42 37.84
CA GLU A 407 -16.06 36.73 37.53
C GLU A 407 -14.96 37.58 36.91
N LEU A 408 -15.03 37.72 35.59
CA LEU A 408 -14.27 38.72 34.87
C LEU A 408 -15.00 40.01 35.22
N HIS A 409 -14.50 40.74 36.22
CA HIS A 409 -14.91 42.11 36.53
C HIS A 409 -14.70 42.97 35.28
N LEU A 410 -15.67 42.95 34.37
CA LEU A 410 -15.80 43.92 33.31
C LEU A 410 -16.52 45.13 33.91
N LEU A 411 -15.70 46.07 34.34
CA LEU A 411 -16.09 47.43 34.64
C LEU A 411 -16.73 48.03 33.38
N PRO A 412 -17.93 48.63 33.43
CA PRO A 412 -18.55 49.21 32.25
C PRO A 412 -17.87 50.54 31.93
N THR A 413 -16.99 50.54 30.93
CA THR A 413 -16.44 51.76 30.36
C THR A 413 -17.52 52.44 29.53
N ALA A 414 -17.98 53.60 29.99
CA ALA A 414 -18.94 54.45 29.30
C ALA A 414 -18.42 54.85 27.91
N LEU A 415 -19.24 54.61 26.88
CA LEU A 415 -18.97 55.04 25.51
C LEU A 415 -19.47 56.49 25.34
N ASN A 416 -18.55 57.46 25.48
CA ASN A 416 -18.83 58.84 25.09
C ASN A 416 -18.95 58.92 23.56
N THR A 417 -20.14 59.27 23.09
CA THR A 417 -20.41 59.61 21.69
C THR A 417 -20.05 61.08 21.49
N PHE A 418 -18.94 61.37 20.80
CA PHE A 418 -18.69 62.70 20.25
C PHE A 418 -19.07 62.72 18.77
N GLN A 419 -20.10 63.51 18.46
CA GLN A 419 -20.45 63.95 17.13
C GLN A 419 -19.38 64.94 16.63
N THR A 420 -18.91 64.76 15.40
CA THR A 420 -18.12 65.77 14.69
C THR A 420 -18.94 66.25 13.50
N THR A 421 -19.55 67.43 13.65
CA THR A 421 -20.07 68.27 12.56
C THR A 421 -18.99 69.25 12.11
N GLU A 422 -18.79 69.30 10.79
CA GLU A 422 -18.38 70.43 9.94
C GLU A 422 -17.70 71.65 10.58
N ARG A 423 -16.44 71.92 10.20
CA ARG A 423 -16.10 72.97 9.23
C ARG A 423 -14.65 72.90 8.77
#